data_AF-A0A6I1FKJ6-F1
#
_entry.id   AF-A0A6I1FKJ6-F1
#
_cell.length_a   1.000
_cell.length_b   1.000
_cell.length_c   1.000
_cell.angle_alpha   90.00
_cell.angle_beta   90.00
_cell.angle_gamma   90.00
#
_symmetry.space_group_name_H-M   'P 1'
#
loop_
_entity.id
_entity.type
_entity.pdbx_description
1 polymer ?
#
loop_
_entity_poly.entity_id
_entity_poly.type
_entity_poly.pdbx_seq_one_letter_code
_entity_poly.pdbx_strand_id
1 'polypeptide(L)'
;MTEKVIEIFDINKGKVIMNVQLNTDLQQEVKKFLKGITGIYVKFKPIPDTGFMIRIPLEPNIMMKYQSFNALVDEVIIIFSGQENPYLMVFDNENRPYFYRFEGDTDKFLALLNFKP
;
A
#
# COMPACT_ATOMS: atom_id res chain seq x y z
N MET A 1 -21.61 -9.45 2.36
CA MET A 1 -20.29 -9.16 1.76
C MET A 1 -20.02 -7.71 2.08
N THR A 2 -19.05 -7.42 2.93
CA THR A 2 -18.72 -6.04 3.30
C THR A 2 -17.98 -5.43 2.12
N GLU A 3 -18.46 -4.30 1.60
CA GLU A 3 -17.76 -3.60 0.52
C GLU A 3 -16.35 -3.24 0.99
N LYS A 4 -15.33 -3.77 0.30
CA LYS A 4 -13.93 -3.47 0.58
C LYS A 4 -13.57 -2.11 -0.01
N VAL A 5 -13.32 -1.16 0.86
CA VAL A 5 -13.05 0.24 0.52
C VAL A 5 -11.56 0.52 0.70
N ILE A 6 -10.98 1.21 -0.27
CA ILE A 6 -9.66 1.81 -0.20
C ILE A 6 -9.78 3.13 0.56
N GLU A 7 -8.95 3.31 1.58
CA GLU A 7 -8.93 4.53 2.39
C GLU A 7 -7.67 5.36 2.06
N ILE A 8 -7.85 6.63 1.71
CA ILE A 8 -6.75 7.58 1.55
C ILE A 8 -6.66 8.42 2.83
N PHE A 9 -5.60 8.23 3.59
CA PHE A 9 -5.31 8.93 4.84
C PHE A 9 -4.29 10.02 4.61
N ASP A 10 -4.67 11.26 4.90
CA ASP A 10 -3.78 12.42 4.83
C ASP A 10 -3.05 12.55 6.17
N ILE A 11 -1.72 12.39 6.16
CA ILE A 11 -0.89 12.38 7.37
C ILE A 11 -0.88 13.75 8.01
N ASN A 12 -0.82 14.82 7.19
CA ASN A 12 -0.82 16.19 7.66
C ASN A 12 -2.14 16.56 8.36
N LYS A 13 -3.29 16.02 7.89
CA LYS A 13 -4.61 16.25 8.50
C LYS A 13 -4.98 15.23 9.58
N GLY A 14 -4.26 14.12 9.68
CA GLY A 14 -4.52 13.05 10.64
C GLY A 14 -5.85 12.34 10.45
N LYS A 15 -6.39 12.27 9.22
CA LYS A 15 -7.69 11.65 8.94
C LYS A 15 -7.80 11.07 7.53
N VAL A 16 -8.76 10.16 7.37
CA VAL A 16 -9.21 9.70 6.04
C VAL A 16 -9.86 10.87 5.31
N ILE A 17 -9.41 11.13 4.09
CA ILE A 17 -9.90 12.21 3.22
C ILE A 17 -10.68 11.70 2.02
N MET A 18 -10.54 10.41 1.67
CA MET A 18 -11.23 9.80 0.55
C MET A 18 -11.41 8.30 0.78
N ASN A 19 -12.55 7.80 0.31
CA ASN A 19 -12.89 6.39 0.27
C ASN A 19 -13.17 6.02 -1.19
N VAL A 20 -12.54 4.97 -1.69
CA VAL A 20 -12.72 4.50 -3.07
C VAL A 20 -13.09 3.03 -3.07
N GLN A 21 -14.11 2.65 -3.84
CA GLN A 21 -14.50 1.24 -3.96
C GLN A 21 -13.37 0.45 -4.64
N LEU A 22 -12.94 -0.65 -4.02
CA LEU A 22 -11.98 -1.55 -4.65
C LEU A 22 -12.59 -2.15 -5.92
N ASN A 23 -11.85 -2.08 -7.02
CA ASN A 23 -12.21 -2.71 -8.29
C ASN A 23 -11.04 -3.57 -8.81
N THR A 24 -11.31 -4.31 -9.88
CA THR A 24 -10.33 -5.23 -10.48
C THR A 24 -9.05 -4.51 -10.93
N ASP A 25 -9.15 -3.33 -11.55
CA ASP A 25 -7.98 -2.61 -12.06
C ASP A 25 -7.04 -2.15 -10.94
N LEU A 26 -7.62 -1.57 -9.88
CA LEU A 26 -6.88 -1.19 -8.67
C LEU A 26 -6.22 -2.39 -8.02
N GLN A 27 -6.93 -3.51 -7.92
CA GLN A 27 -6.37 -4.73 -7.36
C GLN A 27 -5.23 -5.31 -8.22
N GLN A 28 -5.31 -5.19 -9.55
CA GLN A 28 -4.24 -5.65 -10.45
C GLN A 28 -2.98 -4.79 -10.32
N GLU A 29 -3.11 -3.47 -10.17
CA GLU A 29 -1.95 -2.61 -9.92
C GLU A 29 -1.28 -2.94 -8.58
N VAL A 30 -2.05 -3.15 -7.52
CA VAL A 30 -1.49 -3.55 -6.21
C VAL A 30 -0.80 -4.92 -6.27
N LYS A 31 -1.34 -5.87 -7.05
CA LYS A 31 -0.67 -7.15 -7.34
C LYS A 31 0.68 -6.94 -8.04
N LYS A 32 0.78 -5.99 -8.96
CA LYS A 32 2.06 -5.65 -9.62
C LYS A 32 3.03 -5.04 -8.63
N PHE A 33 2.59 -4.16 -7.73
CA PHE A 33 3.45 -3.57 -6.71
C PHE A 33 4.06 -4.62 -5.78
N LEU A 34 3.24 -5.58 -5.32
CA LEU A 34 3.73 -6.71 -4.50
C LEU A 34 4.73 -7.59 -5.26
N LYS A 35 4.51 -7.81 -6.57
CA LYS A 35 5.46 -8.57 -7.42
C LYS A 35 6.73 -7.77 -7.73
N GLY A 36 6.63 -6.45 -7.77
CA GLY A 36 7.72 -5.52 -8.04
C GLY A 36 8.59 -5.21 -6.82
N ILE A 37 8.43 -5.92 -5.70
CA ILE A 37 9.25 -5.69 -4.52
C ILE A 37 10.72 -5.96 -4.83
N THR A 38 11.56 -4.93 -4.64
CA THR A 38 12.99 -4.98 -4.94
C THR A 38 13.86 -5.14 -3.70
N GLY A 39 13.32 -4.82 -2.51
CA GLY A 39 14.08 -4.88 -1.28
C GLY A 39 13.33 -4.42 -0.06
N ILE A 40 13.91 -4.66 1.09
CA ILE A 40 13.44 -4.10 2.36
C ILE A 40 13.65 -2.58 2.31
N TYR A 41 12.69 -1.84 2.87
CA TYR A 41 12.80 -0.42 3.14
C TYR A 41 13.28 -0.23 4.58
N VAL A 42 14.47 0.35 4.75
CA VAL A 42 15.13 0.49 6.04
C VAL A 42 15.27 1.96 6.38
N LYS A 43 14.34 2.47 7.19
CA LYS A 43 14.45 3.76 7.87
C LYS A 43 14.12 3.60 9.34
N PHE A 44 14.79 4.39 10.18
CA PHE A 44 14.52 4.42 11.61
C PHE A 44 13.07 4.79 11.94
N LYS A 45 12.50 5.73 11.18
CA LYS A 45 11.09 6.13 11.26
C LYS A 45 10.41 5.85 9.91
N PRO A 46 9.79 4.67 9.72
CA PRO A 46 9.21 4.28 8.44
C PRO A 46 7.86 4.92 8.17
N ILE A 47 7.21 5.51 9.18
CA ILE A 47 6.01 6.32 9.01
C ILE A 47 6.41 7.80 8.96
N PRO A 48 6.22 8.51 7.83
CA PRO A 48 6.66 9.89 7.68
C PRO A 48 5.73 10.85 8.44
N ASP A 49 6.23 12.06 8.70
CA ASP A 49 5.44 13.14 9.34
C ASP A 49 4.55 13.91 8.35
N THR A 50 4.74 13.70 7.05
CA THR A 50 4.02 14.37 5.96
C THR A 50 3.65 13.40 4.85
N GLY A 51 2.67 13.79 4.03
CA GLY A 51 2.23 13.04 2.87
C GLY A 51 0.92 12.31 3.12
N PHE A 52 0.73 11.17 2.46
CA PHE A 52 -0.50 10.39 2.58
C PHE A 52 -0.22 8.88 2.52
N MET A 53 -1.15 8.11 3.06
CA MET A 53 -1.15 6.65 2.98
C MET A 53 -2.41 6.20 2.26
N ILE A 54 -2.28 5.16 1.46
CA ILE A 54 -3.41 4.50 0.82
C ILE A 54 -3.49 3.09 1.39
N ARG A 55 -4.56 2.81 2.14
CA ARG A 55 -4.85 1.48 2.68
C ARG A 55 -5.71 0.72 1.69
N ILE A 56 -5.23 -0.42 1.21
CA ILE A 56 -5.93 -1.27 0.26
C ILE A 56 -6.20 -2.64 0.89
N PRO A 57 -7.47 -2.98 1.15
CA PRO A 57 -7.82 -4.35 1.49
C PRO A 57 -7.77 -5.22 0.21
N LEU A 58 -7.25 -6.44 0.31
CA LEU A 58 -7.10 -7.38 -0.80
C LEU A 58 -8.19 -8.45 -0.80
N GLU A 59 -8.78 -8.77 -1.95
CA GLU A 59 -9.74 -9.87 -2.08
C GLU A 59 -9.67 -10.55 -3.46
N PRO A 60 -9.20 -11.80 -3.56
CA PRO A 60 -8.72 -12.65 -2.47
C PRO A 60 -7.39 -12.13 -1.89
N ASN A 61 -7.06 -12.61 -0.69
CA ASN A 61 -5.74 -12.40 -0.09
C ASN A 61 -4.64 -12.93 -1.04
N ILE A 62 -3.47 -12.31 -1.00
CA ILE A 62 -2.36 -12.62 -1.88
C ILE A 62 -1.26 -13.31 -1.08
N MET A 63 -0.90 -14.52 -1.49
CA MET A 63 0.28 -15.19 -0.95
C MET A 63 1.53 -14.46 -1.44
N MET A 64 2.24 -13.79 -0.54
CA MET A 64 3.49 -13.10 -0.83
C MET A 64 4.66 -13.93 -0.32
N LYS A 65 5.60 -14.21 -1.23
CA LYS A 65 6.86 -14.88 -0.94
C LYS A 65 8.02 -13.97 -1.32
N TYR A 66 8.74 -13.46 -0.34
CA TYR A 66 9.93 -12.63 -0.55
C TYR A 66 10.96 -12.92 0.53
N GLN A 67 12.09 -13.52 0.16
CA GLN A 67 13.12 -13.98 1.10
C GLN A 67 12.51 -14.86 2.22
N SER A 68 12.66 -14.49 3.50
CA SER A 68 12.07 -15.18 4.65
C SER A 68 10.61 -14.78 4.92
N PHE A 69 10.06 -13.80 4.21
CA PHE A 69 8.66 -13.40 4.33
C PHE A 69 7.78 -14.35 3.51
N ASN A 70 6.91 -15.08 4.20
CA ASN A 70 5.93 -15.98 3.61
C ASN A 70 4.61 -15.81 4.36
N ALA A 71 3.76 -14.91 3.88
CA ALA A 71 2.51 -14.56 4.53
C ALA A 71 1.37 -14.42 3.52
N LEU A 72 0.16 -14.65 4.02
CA LEU A 72 -1.06 -14.39 3.28
C LEU A 72 -1.46 -12.93 3.53
N VAL A 73 -1.17 -12.06 2.57
CA VAL A 73 -1.41 -10.62 2.69
C VAL A 73 -2.87 -10.32 2.35
N ASP A 74 -3.62 -9.81 3.31
CA ASP A 74 -5.02 -9.39 3.16
C ASP A 74 -5.18 -7.86 3.08
N GLU A 75 -4.10 -7.12 3.36
CA GLU A 75 -4.05 -5.66 3.32
C GLU A 75 -2.66 -5.16 2.91
N VAL A 76 -2.62 -4.11 2.09
CA VAL A 76 -1.41 -3.40 1.69
C VAL A 76 -1.61 -1.92 1.95
N ILE A 77 -0.62 -1.27 2.55
CA ILE A 77 -0.59 0.18 2.71
C ILE A 77 0.52 0.73 1.81
N ILE A 78 0.19 1.66 0.92
CA ILE A 78 1.17 2.39 0.10
C ILE A 78 1.42 3.74 0.76
N ILE A 79 2.67 4.06 1.04
CA ILE A 79 3.06 5.28 1.76
C ILE A 79 3.73 6.24 0.79
N PHE A 80 3.18 7.45 0.69
CA PHE A 80 3.70 8.55 -0.12
C PHE A 80 4.18 9.66 0.83
N SER A 81 5.48 9.74 1.09
CA SER A 81 6.05 10.73 2.02
C SER A 81 6.18 12.15 1.44
N GLY A 82 6.11 12.26 0.11
CA GLY A 82 6.37 13.51 -0.63
C GLY A 82 7.86 13.87 -0.76
N GLN A 83 8.77 13.08 -0.16
CA GLN A 83 10.21 13.34 -0.17
C GLN A 83 11.03 12.26 -0.90
N GLU A 84 10.45 11.09 -1.12
CA GLU A 84 11.11 9.96 -1.78
C GLU A 84 10.10 9.08 -2.53
N ASN A 85 10.62 8.05 -3.19
CA ASN A 85 9.79 7.07 -3.88
C ASN A 85 8.84 6.36 -2.89
N PRO A 86 7.58 6.10 -3.31
CA PRO A 86 6.63 5.37 -2.47
C PRO A 86 7.14 3.98 -2.07
N TYR A 87 6.67 3.51 -0.92
CA TYR A 87 7.01 2.18 -0.41
C TYR A 87 5.77 1.50 0.19
N LEU A 88 5.83 0.19 0.28
CA LEU A 88 4.74 -0.65 0.79
C LEU A 88 4.95 -0.93 2.27
N MET A 89 3.84 -1.03 2.98
CA MET A 89 3.73 -1.66 4.28
C MET A 89 2.75 -2.82 4.18
N VAL A 90 3.17 -4.00 4.62
CA VAL A 90 2.35 -5.23 4.66
C VAL A 90 2.52 -5.90 6.01
N PHE A 91 1.55 -6.72 6.40
CA PHE A 91 1.58 -7.46 7.65
C PHE A 91 1.89 -8.94 7.42
N ASP A 92 2.67 -9.55 8.31
CA ASP A 92 2.77 -11.01 8.36
C ASP A 92 1.56 -11.62 9.09
N ASN A 93 1.54 -12.95 9.18
CA ASN A 93 0.47 -13.69 9.86
C ASN A 93 0.39 -13.41 11.38
N GLU A 94 1.42 -12.78 11.97
CA GLU A 94 1.45 -12.34 13.38
C GLU A 94 1.11 -10.85 13.53
N ASN A 95 0.60 -10.23 12.46
CA ASN A 95 0.24 -8.81 12.37
C ASN A 95 1.45 -7.87 12.61
N ARG A 96 2.67 -8.32 12.29
CA ARG A 96 3.87 -7.48 12.35
C ARG A 96 4.06 -6.72 11.04
N PRO A 97 4.35 -5.40 11.07
CA PRO A 97 4.51 -4.61 9.86
C PRO A 97 5.90 -4.79 9.24
N TYR A 98 5.94 -4.96 7.92
CA TYR A 98 7.15 -4.99 7.11
C TYR A 98 7.06 -3.94 6.02
N PHE A 99 8.19 -3.27 5.78
CA PHE A 99 8.27 -2.19 4.81
C PHE A 99 9.15 -2.60 3.63
N TYR A 100 8.65 -2.36 2.41
CA TYR A 100 9.30 -2.81 1.18
C TYR A 100 9.39 -1.69 0.15
N ARG A 101 10.54 -1.59 -0.50
CA ARG A 101 10.71 -0.85 -1.76
C ARG A 101 10.12 -1.69 -2.89
N PHE A 102 9.53 -1.03 -3.87
CA PHE A 102 8.96 -1.70 -5.03
C PHE A 102 9.14 -0.87 -6.30
N GLU A 103 9.03 -1.53 -7.44
CA GLU A 103 8.88 -0.90 -8.76
C GLU A 103 7.43 -1.03 -9.22
N GLY A 104 6.87 0.08 -9.69
CA GLY A 104 5.49 0.14 -10.16
C GLY A 104 5.09 1.56 -10.55
N ASP A 105 4.10 1.68 -11.43
CA ASP A 105 3.57 2.95 -11.89
C ASP A 105 2.53 3.48 -10.89
N THR A 106 3.01 4.24 -9.90
CA THR A 106 2.14 4.83 -8.87
C THR A 106 1.26 5.95 -9.42
N ASP A 107 1.71 6.67 -10.44
CA ASP A 107 0.93 7.76 -11.04
C ASP A 107 -0.32 7.21 -11.74
N LYS A 108 -0.18 6.09 -12.46
CA LYS A 108 -1.31 5.35 -13.01
C LYS A 108 -2.27 4.90 -11.92
N PHE A 109 -1.76 4.39 -10.80
CA PHE A 109 -2.60 3.95 -9.69
C PHE A 109 -3.37 5.11 -9.04
N LEU A 110 -2.73 6.26 -8.82
CA LEU A 110 -3.40 7.47 -8.32
C LEU A 110 -4.45 7.97 -9.31
N ALA A 111 -4.18 7.89 -10.62
CA ALA A 111 -5.16 8.24 -11.65
C ALA A 111 -6.39 7.32 -11.62
N LEU A 112 -6.22 6.01 -11.41
CA LEU A 112 -7.33 5.06 -11.25
C LEU A 112 -8.18 5.36 -10.00
N LEU A 113 -7.56 5.90 -8.95
CA LEU A 113 -8.26 6.38 -7.75
C LEU A 113 -8.94 7.75 -7.94
N ASN A 114 -8.73 8.42 -9.08
CA ASN A 114 -9.07 9.82 -9.29
C ASN A 114 -8.53 10.75 -8.18
N PHE A 115 -7.37 10.40 -7.62
CA PHE A 115 -6.74 11.16 -6.54
C PHE A 115 -5.58 11.99 -7.06
N LYS A 116 -5.57 13.27 -6.69
CA LYS A 116 -4.47 14.22 -6.97
C LYS A 116 -4.04 14.83 -5.62
N PRO A 117 -2.86 14.45 -5.10
CA PRO A 117 -2.37 14.95 -3.81
C PRO A 117 -2.01 16.44 -3.82
#